data_AF-A0A3P7JBG2-F1
#
_entry.id   AF-A0A3P7JBG2-F1
#
_cell.length_a   1.000
_cell.length_b   1.000
_cell.length_c   1.000
_cell.angle_alpha   90.00
_cell.angle_beta   90.00
_cell.angle_gamma   90.00
#
_symmetry.space_group_name_H-M   'P 1'
#
loop_
_entity.id
_entity.type
_entity.pdbx_description
1 polymer ?
#
loop_
_entity_poly.entity_id
_entity_poly.type
_entity_poly.pdbx_seq_one_letter_code
_entity_poly.pdbx_strand_id
1 'polypeptide(L)'
;MIKAKKENDLLDSNEQLKRAMRKKEAFVDFTEQPITFSPTYRFYVGSTDYDLKRTPSWCDRVLYKGNSITPVSYTSNNQVLVSDHLPVQAIFTMRLRPMQTISWDVLFEQLPTWYTTVPLIGRFQHMNGYWSRRGSYLDWVGVYPIIDRYQASIDDCTTPLRWVWIATCYDQTVQSQQY
;
A
#
# COMPACT_ATOMS: atom_id res chain seq x y z
N MET A 1 -9.31 10.78 30.97
CA MET A 1 -8.91 9.38 30.74
C MET A 1 -10.16 8.49 30.62
N ILE A 2 -10.83 8.48 29.45
CA ILE A 2 -11.90 7.52 29.10
C ILE A 2 -11.35 6.46 28.11
N LYS A 3 -10.01 6.35 28.01
CA LYS A 3 -9.33 6.34 26.71
C LYS A 3 -8.59 5.06 26.31
N ALA A 4 -9.03 3.87 26.74
CA ALA A 4 -8.44 2.61 26.23
C ALA A 4 -9.40 1.42 26.32
N LYS A 5 -10.01 1.20 27.50
CA LYS A 5 -10.89 0.05 27.73
C LYS A 5 -12.14 0.07 26.84
N LYS A 6 -12.70 1.25 26.61
CA LYS A 6 -13.86 1.46 25.71
C LYS A 6 -13.52 1.27 24.23
N GLU A 7 -12.28 1.49 23.82
CA GLU A 7 -11.86 1.41 22.42
C GLU A 7 -11.70 -0.05 21.97
N ASN A 8 -11.11 -0.91 22.81
CA ASN A 8 -11.01 -2.35 22.53
C ASN A 8 -12.39 -3.02 22.46
N ASP A 9 -13.31 -2.69 23.37
CA ASP A 9 -14.67 -3.25 23.35
C ASP A 9 -15.45 -2.86 22.07
N LEU A 10 -15.23 -1.65 21.54
CA LEU A 10 -15.82 -1.20 20.28
C LEU A 10 -15.23 -1.93 19.07
N LEU A 11 -13.92 -2.16 19.07
CA LEU A 11 -13.20 -2.84 17.99
C LEU A 11 -13.70 -4.29 17.83
N ASP A 12 -13.92 -5.00 18.93
CA ASP A 12 -14.29 -6.41 18.86
C ASP A 12 -15.78 -6.61 18.54
N SER A 13 -16.66 -5.75 19.06
CA SER A 13 -18.13 -5.95 18.97
C SER A 13 -18.79 -5.28 17.77
N ASN A 14 -18.39 -4.04 17.43
CA ASN A 14 -19.14 -3.18 16.50
C ASN A 14 -18.39 -2.84 15.21
N GLU A 15 -17.09 -3.14 15.15
CA GLU A 15 -16.27 -2.87 13.96
C GLU A 15 -16.71 -3.76 12.79
N GLN A 16 -17.08 -3.11 11.68
CA GLN A 16 -17.76 -3.73 10.56
C GLN A 16 -16.85 -4.70 9.81
N LEU A 17 -15.57 -4.35 9.59
CA LEU A 17 -14.62 -5.19 8.88
C LEU A 17 -14.31 -6.46 9.66
N LYS A 18 -13.97 -6.35 10.95
CA LYS A 18 -13.78 -7.54 11.82
C LYS A 18 -14.99 -8.45 11.82
N ARG A 19 -16.20 -7.90 11.88
CA ARG A 19 -17.44 -8.68 11.82
C ARG A 19 -17.61 -9.38 10.47
N ALA A 20 -17.40 -8.69 9.35
CA ALA A 20 -17.48 -9.27 8.02
C ALA A 20 -16.46 -10.39 7.81
N MET A 21 -15.22 -10.21 8.30
CA MET A 21 -14.19 -11.26 8.28
C MET A 21 -14.58 -12.49 9.10
N ARG A 22 -15.10 -12.29 10.33
CA ARG A 22 -15.58 -13.40 11.19
C ARG A 22 -16.71 -14.18 10.54
N LYS A 23 -17.62 -13.48 9.86
CA LYS A 23 -18.74 -14.08 9.11
C LYS A 23 -18.31 -14.65 7.76
N LYS A 24 -17.04 -14.50 7.38
CA LYS A 24 -16.50 -14.89 6.05
C LYS A 24 -17.22 -14.20 4.88
N GLU A 25 -17.75 -12.99 5.11
CA GLU A 25 -18.39 -12.15 4.09
C GLU A 25 -17.37 -11.32 3.30
N ALA A 26 -16.17 -11.11 3.85
CA ALA A 26 -15.08 -10.37 3.20
C ALA A 26 -13.70 -10.87 3.65
N PHE A 27 -12.68 -10.71 2.79
CA PHE A 27 -11.26 -11.01 3.07
C PHE A 27 -11.02 -12.41 3.64
N VAL A 28 -11.62 -13.43 3.03
CA VAL A 28 -11.50 -14.83 3.47
C VAL A 28 -10.03 -15.31 3.43
N ASP A 29 -9.62 -15.91 4.54
CA ASP A 29 -8.24 -16.35 4.87
C ASP A 29 -7.18 -15.24 4.95
N PHE A 30 -7.58 -13.96 4.93
CA PHE A 30 -6.67 -12.89 5.31
C PHE A 30 -6.61 -12.77 6.84
N THR A 31 -5.44 -12.40 7.32
CA THR A 31 -5.16 -12.08 8.70
C THR A 31 -4.89 -10.59 8.83
N GLU A 32 -5.30 -10.01 9.94
CA GLU A 32 -4.95 -8.65 10.33
C GLU A 32 -4.24 -8.69 11.68
N GLN A 33 -3.16 -7.91 11.84
CA GLN A 33 -2.51 -7.78 13.15
C GLN A 33 -3.48 -7.18 14.18
N PRO A 34 -3.32 -7.48 15.49
CA PRO A 34 -4.07 -6.79 16.53
C PRO A 34 -3.91 -5.28 16.42
N ILE A 35 -5.02 -4.55 16.46
CA ILE A 35 -4.99 -3.09 16.43
C ILE A 35 -4.79 -2.61 17.86
N THR A 36 -3.69 -1.89 18.08
CA THR A 36 -3.33 -1.31 19.38
C THR A 36 -3.29 0.22 19.35
N PHE A 37 -3.79 0.83 18.27
CA PHE A 37 -3.86 2.27 18.06
C PHE A 37 -5.32 2.73 17.99
N SER A 38 -5.58 3.97 18.39
CA SER A 38 -6.91 4.57 18.35
C SER A 38 -7.43 4.75 16.91
N PRO A 39 -8.74 5.02 16.71
CA PRO A 39 -9.31 5.24 15.39
C PRO A 39 -8.52 6.25 14.53
N THR A 40 -8.37 5.97 13.24
CA THR A 40 -7.55 6.79 12.32
C THR A 40 -8.35 7.86 11.59
N TYR A 41 -9.67 7.84 11.77
CA TYR A 41 -10.63 8.76 11.18
C TYR A 41 -11.73 9.08 12.19
N ARG A 42 -12.35 10.26 12.23
CA ARG A 42 -12.06 11.48 11.46
C ARG A 42 -11.43 12.53 12.37
N PHE A 43 -10.38 13.18 11.91
CA PHE A 43 -9.71 14.28 12.64
C PHE A 43 -10.00 15.64 12.01
N TYR A 44 -9.80 16.71 12.78
CA TYR A 44 -9.59 18.02 12.18
C TYR A 44 -8.22 18.07 11.50
N VAL A 45 -8.16 18.54 10.26
CA VAL A 45 -6.89 18.71 9.53
C VAL A 45 -5.94 19.60 10.34
N GLY A 46 -4.71 19.15 10.52
CA GLY A 46 -3.69 19.82 11.36
C GLY A 46 -3.78 19.52 12.85
N SER A 47 -4.68 18.62 13.30
CA SER A 47 -4.89 18.29 14.71
C SER A 47 -4.97 16.77 14.95
N THR A 48 -4.82 16.39 16.22
CA THR A 48 -5.09 15.03 16.73
C THR A 48 -6.43 14.95 17.48
N ASP A 49 -7.26 15.98 17.37
CA ASP A 49 -8.62 15.99 17.89
C ASP A 49 -9.62 15.44 16.87
N TYR A 50 -10.52 14.57 17.33
CA TYR A 50 -11.55 13.99 16.46
C TYR A 50 -12.62 15.02 16.07
N ASP A 51 -12.96 15.07 14.79
CA ASP A 51 -14.16 15.71 14.28
C ASP A 51 -15.37 14.79 14.52
N LEU A 52 -16.05 15.02 15.65
CA LEU A 52 -17.18 14.21 16.11
C LEU A 52 -18.46 14.37 15.26
N LYS A 53 -18.41 15.10 14.13
CA LYS A 53 -19.46 15.04 13.10
C LYS A 53 -19.65 13.63 12.54
N ARG A 54 -18.64 12.77 12.68
CA ARG A 54 -18.72 11.32 12.39
C ARG A 54 -18.15 10.53 13.57
N THR A 55 -18.65 9.31 13.76
CA THR A 55 -18.12 8.40 14.78
C THR A 55 -16.67 8.03 14.43
N PRO A 56 -15.71 8.20 15.36
CA PRO A 56 -14.34 7.75 15.15
C PRO A 56 -14.28 6.27 14.72
N SER A 57 -13.52 5.98 13.66
CA SER A 57 -13.49 4.67 12.99
C SER A 57 -12.07 4.29 12.52
N TRP A 58 -11.79 2.99 12.45
CA TRP A 58 -10.58 2.44 11.84
C TRP A 58 -10.81 2.15 10.35
N CYS A 59 -10.82 3.23 9.56
CA CYS A 59 -11.05 3.15 8.12
C CYS A 59 -9.82 2.63 7.34
N ASP A 60 -8.63 2.82 7.91
CA ASP A 60 -7.35 2.56 7.24
C ASP A 60 -6.73 1.27 7.81
N ARG A 61 -6.60 0.23 6.98
CA ARG A 61 -6.34 -1.14 7.44
C ARG A 61 -5.32 -1.86 6.56
N VAL A 62 -4.48 -2.70 7.17
CA VAL A 62 -3.52 -3.54 6.44
C VAL A 62 -3.72 -5.02 6.81
N LEU A 63 -4.11 -5.80 5.80
CA LEU A 63 -4.34 -7.23 5.91
C LEU A 63 -3.30 -8.01 5.09
N TYR A 64 -3.03 -9.24 5.47
CA TYR A 64 -2.08 -10.11 4.78
C TYR A 64 -2.59 -11.54 4.70
N LYS A 65 -2.19 -12.28 3.66
CA LYS A 65 -2.52 -13.69 3.47
C LYS A 65 -1.26 -14.44 3.04
N GLY A 66 -0.99 -15.57 3.69
CA GLY A 66 0.11 -16.47 3.33
C GLY A 66 0.99 -16.86 4.51
N ASN A 67 1.60 -18.04 4.40
CA ASN A 67 2.33 -18.69 5.50
C ASN A 67 3.78 -18.21 5.65
N SER A 68 4.28 -17.43 4.70
CA SER A 68 5.66 -16.95 4.67
C SER A 68 5.78 -15.49 5.15
N ILE A 69 4.72 -14.94 5.74
CA ILE A 69 4.63 -13.55 6.21
C ILE A 69 4.61 -13.56 7.73
N THR A 70 5.61 -12.93 8.34
CA THR A 70 5.69 -12.73 9.79
C THR A 70 5.41 -11.25 10.09
N PRO A 71 4.31 -10.90 10.77
CA PRO A 71 4.06 -9.54 11.20
C PRO A 71 5.13 -9.05 12.20
N VAL A 72 5.54 -7.78 12.07
CA VAL A 72 6.54 -7.13 12.94
C VAL A 72 5.94 -5.95 13.68
N SER A 73 5.19 -5.08 13.00
CA SER A 73 4.49 -3.97 13.65
C SER A 73 3.22 -3.56 12.89
N TYR A 74 2.30 -2.92 13.59
CA TYR A 74 1.09 -2.32 13.04
C TYR A 74 0.68 -1.10 13.88
N THR A 75 0.80 0.10 13.33
CA THR A 75 0.60 1.36 14.07
C THR A 75 0.07 2.47 13.18
N SER A 76 -0.59 3.46 13.77
CA SER A 76 -0.84 4.76 13.13
C SER A 76 0.32 5.74 13.38
N ASN A 77 0.50 6.73 12.51
CA ASN A 77 1.41 7.86 12.70
C ASN A 77 0.63 9.13 13.02
N ASN A 78 0.70 9.59 14.27
CA ASN A 78 0.02 10.80 14.74
C ASN A 78 0.84 12.09 14.55
N GLN A 79 2.01 12.03 13.91
CA GLN A 79 2.83 13.20 13.61
C GLN A 79 2.53 13.80 12.22
N VAL A 80 1.84 13.05 11.36
CA VAL A 80 1.45 13.50 10.02
C VAL A 80 -0.01 13.89 10.03
N LEU A 81 -0.26 15.21 10.07
CA LEU A 81 -1.60 15.78 10.31
C LEU A 81 -2.18 16.51 9.08
N VAL A 82 -1.66 16.23 7.89
CA VAL A 82 -2.03 16.94 6.65
C VAL A 82 -3.39 16.51 6.08
N SER A 83 -4.03 15.51 6.67
CA SER A 83 -5.32 14.92 6.27
C SER A 83 -6.23 14.75 7.49
N ASP A 84 -7.52 14.51 7.27
CA ASP A 84 -8.47 14.08 8.30
C ASP A 84 -8.34 12.57 8.64
N HIS A 85 -7.37 11.89 8.02
CA HIS A 85 -6.90 10.56 8.33
C HIS A 85 -5.47 10.58 8.88
N LEU A 86 -5.19 9.72 9.86
CA LEU A 86 -3.82 9.41 10.29
C LEU A 86 -3.25 8.26 9.43
N PRO A 87 -2.03 8.39 8.89
CA PRO A 87 -1.40 7.30 8.15
C PRO A 87 -1.27 6.03 8.99
N VAL A 88 -1.56 4.87 8.39
CA VAL A 88 -1.37 3.55 9.01
C VAL A 88 -0.19 2.84 8.36
N GLN A 89 0.65 2.24 9.19
CA GLN A 89 1.84 1.49 8.79
C GLN A 89 1.78 0.08 9.37
N ALA A 90 2.07 -0.91 8.54
CA ALA A 90 2.37 -2.26 8.98
C ALA A 90 3.73 -2.70 8.43
N ILE A 91 4.52 -3.39 9.26
CA ILE A 91 5.82 -3.95 8.89
C ILE A 91 5.72 -5.46 8.97
N PHE A 92 6.27 -6.16 7.97
CA PHE A 92 6.31 -7.61 7.89
C PHE A 92 7.73 -8.07 7.53
N THR A 93 8.12 -9.24 8.04
CA THR A 93 9.26 -10.01 7.55
C THR A 93 8.74 -11.13 6.67
N MET A 94 9.31 -11.32 5.49
CA MET A 94 8.88 -12.37 4.57
C MET A 94 10.02 -13.35 4.29
N ARG A 95 9.72 -14.66 4.37
CA ARG A 95 10.63 -15.70 3.89
C ARG A 95 10.35 -15.99 2.42
N LEU A 96 11.38 -15.81 1.61
CA LEU A 96 11.25 -15.86 0.17
C LEU A 96 12.04 -17.05 -0.31
N ARG A 97 11.44 -17.86 -1.19
CA ARG A 97 12.21 -18.85 -1.92
C ARG A 97 13.08 -18.09 -2.93
N PRO A 98 14.36 -18.47 -3.12
CA PRO A 98 15.16 -17.94 -4.21
C PRO A 98 14.35 -18.08 -5.49
N MET A 99 14.02 -16.95 -6.10
CA MET A 99 13.33 -16.99 -7.37
C MET A 99 14.31 -17.49 -8.41
N GLN A 100 13.88 -18.44 -9.24
CA GLN A 100 14.58 -18.69 -10.50
C GLN A 100 14.70 -17.34 -11.21
N THR A 101 15.87 -17.07 -11.77
CA THR A 101 16.15 -15.86 -12.53
C THR A 101 14.97 -15.59 -13.46
N ILE A 102 14.15 -14.59 -13.13
CA ILE A 102 13.04 -14.22 -14.01
C ILE A 102 13.68 -13.56 -15.21
N SER A 103 13.51 -14.17 -16.38
CA SER A 103 13.70 -13.44 -17.64
C SER A 103 12.49 -12.53 -17.80
N TRP A 104 12.65 -11.28 -17.40
CA TRP A 104 11.60 -10.29 -17.57
C TRP A 104 11.47 -9.97 -19.06
N ASP A 105 10.26 -10.06 -19.58
CA ASP A 105 9.96 -9.62 -20.94
C ASP A 105 9.89 -8.08 -21.04
N VAL A 106 10.06 -7.36 -19.92
CA VAL A 106 10.16 -5.90 -19.86
C VAL A 106 11.42 -5.51 -19.09
N LEU A 107 12.27 -4.71 -19.70
CA LEU A 107 13.52 -4.22 -19.11
C LEU A 107 13.47 -2.71 -18.96
N PHE A 108 13.64 -2.19 -17.75
CA PHE A 108 13.77 -0.75 -17.51
C PHE A 108 15.20 -0.29 -17.77
N GLU A 109 15.36 0.89 -18.35
CA GLU A 109 16.64 1.61 -18.34
C GLU A 109 17.01 1.96 -16.89
N GLN A 110 18.31 2.01 -16.58
CA GLN A 110 18.77 2.41 -15.26
C GLN A 110 18.26 3.82 -14.94
N LEU A 111 17.60 3.97 -13.79
CA LEU A 111 17.04 5.24 -13.38
C LEU A 111 18.04 6.00 -12.50
N PRO A 112 18.22 7.31 -12.73
CA PRO A 112 19.06 8.12 -11.88
C PRO A 112 18.42 8.31 -10.50
N THR A 113 19.24 8.60 -9.49
CA THR A 113 18.75 9.03 -8.17
C THR A 113 17.80 10.21 -8.31
N TRP A 114 16.62 10.07 -7.72
CA TRP A 114 15.54 11.05 -7.83
C TRP A 114 15.47 11.96 -6.60
N TYR A 115 15.17 13.24 -6.83
CA TYR A 115 14.91 14.23 -5.78
C TYR A 115 13.52 14.84 -6.00
N THR A 116 12.83 15.15 -4.89
CA THR A 116 11.38 15.41 -4.82
C THR A 116 10.85 16.59 -5.64
N THR A 117 11.72 17.39 -6.27
CA THR A 117 11.38 18.63 -6.97
C THR A 117 11.34 18.51 -8.49
N VAL A 118 11.72 17.38 -9.08
CA VAL A 118 11.76 17.17 -10.54
C VAL A 118 10.98 15.91 -10.89
N PRO A 119 10.14 15.86 -11.93
CA PRO A 119 9.52 14.61 -12.37
C PRO A 119 10.56 13.53 -12.71
N LEU A 120 10.38 12.30 -12.20
CA LEU A 120 11.17 11.15 -12.63
C LEU A 120 10.55 10.54 -13.89
N ILE A 121 11.35 10.41 -14.95
CA ILE A 121 10.92 9.72 -16.17
C ILE A 121 11.67 8.40 -16.24
N GLY A 122 10.93 7.30 -16.24
CA GLY A 122 11.47 5.96 -16.51
C GLY A 122 11.26 5.56 -17.96
N ARG A 123 12.26 4.91 -18.56
CA ARG A 123 12.16 4.28 -19.88
C ARG A 123 12.26 2.76 -19.74
N PHE A 124 11.62 2.04 -20.65
CA PHE A 124 11.66 0.58 -20.68
C PHE A 124 11.53 0.06 -22.10
N GLN A 125 11.95 -1.19 -22.30
CA GLN A 125 11.88 -1.92 -23.55
C GLN A 125 11.16 -3.26 -23.35
N HIS A 126 10.38 -3.68 -24.35
CA HIS A 126 9.74 -4.98 -24.38
C HIS A 126 10.60 -5.97 -25.15
N MET A 127 10.78 -7.16 -24.59
CA MET A 127 11.57 -8.26 -25.15
C MET A 127 10.65 -9.38 -25.66
N ASN A 128 11.21 -10.34 -26.40
CA ASN A 128 10.58 -11.63 -26.72
C ASN A 128 9.19 -11.57 -27.41
N GLY A 129 8.90 -10.51 -28.17
CA GLY A 129 7.59 -10.34 -28.81
C GLY A 129 6.44 -10.23 -27.79
N TYR A 130 6.72 -9.58 -26.64
CA TYR A 130 5.83 -9.44 -25.49
C TYR A 130 4.36 -9.24 -25.85
N TRP A 131 4.06 -8.25 -26.69
CA TRP A 131 2.67 -7.91 -27.06
C TRP A 131 1.98 -9.01 -27.85
N SER A 132 2.69 -9.64 -28.79
CA SER A 132 2.18 -10.76 -29.58
C SER A 132 1.85 -11.98 -28.71
N ARG A 133 2.45 -12.09 -27.51
CA ARG A 133 2.26 -13.22 -26.58
C ARG A 133 1.31 -12.93 -25.42
N ARG A 134 1.26 -11.68 -24.93
CA ARG A 134 0.55 -11.29 -23.69
C ARG A 134 -0.76 -10.51 -23.94
N GLY A 135 -0.98 -9.99 -25.14
CA GLY A 135 -2.32 -9.67 -25.63
C GLY A 135 -3.02 -8.40 -25.12
N SER A 136 -2.36 -7.45 -24.46
CA SER A 136 -3.00 -6.15 -24.17
C SER A 136 -1.96 -5.06 -23.94
N TYR A 137 -2.10 -3.91 -24.60
CA TYR A 137 -1.23 -2.72 -24.48
C TYR A 137 -1.80 -1.65 -23.55
N LEU A 138 -2.98 -1.88 -22.97
CA LEU A 138 -3.80 -0.83 -22.37
C LEU A 138 -3.66 -0.73 -20.84
N ASP A 139 -3.21 -1.80 -20.17
CA ASP A 139 -3.08 -1.81 -18.70
C ASP A 139 -1.65 -2.16 -18.30
N TRP A 140 -0.98 -1.25 -17.60
CA TRP A 140 0.37 -1.47 -17.10
C TRP A 140 0.50 -1.03 -15.64
N VAL A 141 1.25 -1.81 -14.87
CA VAL A 141 1.69 -1.48 -13.51
C VAL A 141 3.20 -1.31 -13.56
N GLY A 142 3.66 -0.09 -13.29
CA GLY A 142 5.08 0.20 -13.10
C GLY A 142 5.51 -0.21 -11.69
N VAL A 143 6.63 -0.90 -11.58
CA VAL A 143 7.17 -1.41 -10.32
C VAL A 143 8.50 -0.71 -10.03
N TYR A 144 8.62 -0.08 -8.86
CA TYR A 144 9.81 0.67 -8.46
C TYR A 144 10.41 0.13 -7.15
N PRO A 145 11.75 -0.03 -7.06
CA PRO A 145 12.40 -0.56 -5.86
C PRO A 145 12.68 0.52 -4.79
N ILE A 146 12.48 0.19 -3.51
CA ILE A 146 13.05 0.94 -2.37
C ILE A 146 13.97 -0.01 -1.59
N ILE A 147 15.25 0.37 -1.47
CA ILE A 147 16.27 -0.39 -0.74
C ILE A 147 16.88 0.57 0.28
N ASP A 148 16.67 0.23 1.55
CA ASP A 148 17.24 0.89 2.72
C ASP A 148 16.74 2.32 3.05
N ARG A 149 16.45 2.55 4.34
CA ARG A 149 15.92 3.81 4.87
C ARG A 149 16.94 4.95 4.83
N TYR A 150 18.19 4.65 4.44
CA TYR A 150 19.30 5.60 4.43
C TYR A 150 19.93 5.84 3.05
N GLN A 151 19.55 5.08 2.01
CA GLN A 151 20.10 5.26 0.66
C GLN A 151 19.22 4.59 -0.41
N ALA A 152 18.11 5.23 -0.78
CA ALA A 152 17.32 4.79 -1.92
C ALA A 152 18.10 5.01 -3.23
N SER A 153 18.68 3.95 -3.80
CA SER A 153 19.16 3.95 -5.20
C SER A 153 18.46 2.86 -6.02
N ILE A 154 18.18 3.17 -7.29
CA ILE A 154 17.42 2.34 -8.25
C ILE A 154 18.38 1.49 -9.08
N ASP A 155 19.32 0.81 -8.43
CA ASP A 155 20.41 0.14 -9.14
C ASP A 155 20.12 -1.34 -9.47
N ASP A 156 19.02 -1.90 -8.95
CA ASP A 156 18.65 -3.30 -9.23
C ASP A 156 17.13 -3.51 -9.36
N CYS A 157 16.66 -3.58 -10.61
CA CYS A 157 15.29 -3.88 -10.98
C CYS A 157 14.97 -5.38 -11.07
N THR A 158 15.92 -6.27 -10.74
CA THR A 158 15.76 -7.73 -10.90
C THR A 158 15.23 -8.44 -9.66
N THR A 159 15.08 -7.74 -8.53
CA THR A 159 14.68 -8.33 -7.24
C THR A 159 13.20 -8.02 -6.88
N PRO A 160 12.28 -8.99 -6.98
CA PRO A 160 10.83 -8.76 -6.99
C PRO A 160 10.13 -8.55 -5.62
N LEU A 161 10.88 -8.34 -4.53
CA LEU A 161 10.30 -8.21 -3.17
C LEU A 161 10.44 -6.82 -2.53
N ARG A 162 10.58 -5.77 -3.34
CA ARG A 162 10.94 -4.42 -2.86
C ARG A 162 9.98 -3.33 -3.34
N TRP A 163 8.67 -3.61 -3.37
CA TRP A 163 7.71 -2.86 -4.21
C TRP A 163 6.69 -2.06 -3.39
N VAL A 164 6.37 -0.84 -3.84
CA VAL A 164 5.17 -0.07 -3.45
C VAL A 164 4.23 -0.02 -4.65
N TRP A 165 2.92 -0.11 -4.40
CA TRP A 165 1.88 -0.09 -5.41
C TRP A 165 1.37 1.33 -5.59
N ILE A 166 1.39 1.86 -6.81
CA ILE A 166 0.65 3.06 -7.19
C ILE A 166 -0.23 2.70 -8.38
N ALA A 167 -1.54 2.72 -8.16
CA ALA A 167 -2.53 2.63 -9.22
C ALA A 167 -3.05 4.04 -9.50
N THR A 168 -2.94 4.50 -10.75
CA THR A 168 -3.74 5.63 -11.22
C THR A 168 -4.49 5.17 -12.47
N CYS A 169 -5.82 5.28 -12.42
CA CYS A 169 -6.63 5.36 -13.62
C CYS A 169 -6.96 6.85 -13.76
N TYR A 170 -6.58 7.46 -14.88
CA TYR A 170 -7.20 8.72 -15.27
C TYR A 170 -7.55 8.64 -16.75
N ASP A 171 -8.79 9.01 -17.06
CA ASP A 171 -9.16 9.38 -18.41
C ASP A 171 -8.41 10.67 -18.76
N GLN A 172 -7.63 10.67 -19.83
CA GLN A 172 -7.09 11.89 -20.39
C GLN A 172 -7.90 12.28 -21.61
N THR A 173 -8.66 13.38 -21.52
CA THR A 173 -9.28 13.98 -22.70
C THR A 173 -8.24 14.83 -23.41
N VAL A 174 -7.66 14.32 -24.50
CA VAL A 174 -6.83 15.12 -25.42
C VAL A 174 -7.67 15.40 -26.66
N GLN A 175 -7.92 16.68 -26.93
CA GLN A 175 -8.69 17.16 -28.09
C GLN A 175 -10.10 16.54 -28.22
N SER A 176 -10.84 16.49 -27.11
CA SER A 176 -12.27 16.11 -27.10
C SER A 176 -12.58 14.68 -27.56
N GLN A 177 -11.59 13.77 -27.58
CA GLN A 177 -11.83 12.33 -27.69
C GLN A 177 -11.53 11.66 -26.36
N GLN A 178 -12.47 10.83 -25.90
CA GLN A 178 -12.28 9.93 -24.77
C GLN A 178 -11.53 8.68 -25.26
N TYR A 179 -10.50 8.28 -24.53
CA TYR A 179 -9.74 7.04 -24.72
C TYR A 179 -9.77 6.25 -23.42
#